data_AF-A0A484ZEU4-F1
#
_entry.id   AF-A0A484ZEU4-F1
#
_cell.length_a   1.000
_cell.length_b   1.000
_cell.length_c   1.000
_cell.angle_alpha   90.00
_cell.angle_beta   90.00
_cell.angle_gamma   90.00
#
_symmetry.space_group_name_H-M   'P 1'
#
loop_
_entity.id
_entity.type
_entity.pdbx_description
1 polymer ?
#
loop_
_entity_poly.entity_id
_entity_poly.type
_entity_poly.pdbx_seq_one_letter_code
_entity_poly.pdbx_strand_id
1 'polypeptide(L)'
;MRKIKCLTPSECLTLNPNTVLLKAVLAVTLIILPQGVQAGCTSIGAGSYLCENTNTAGITISDTDIAVETGPDFSVNESGTTDSALSLNGSGSISYTDIHASTLNAEGAYSLKTLNDTSATGLSTTTLIKTNGTINNGIWVDNQSGADSTILVNISGVLSGGENGNPAVYLNASVVGDSTITLNAGAISSYSGIQSSNTSQNGTANTDMTLAGDIHFDSTGVFISNTGSSGSSIVSFDSKNITAESNGLDIYNNNGDGDALTHIEVDGDIRTSAGTGGI
;
A
#
# COMPACT_ATOMS: atom_id res chain seq x y z
N MET A 1 20.76 -33.60 -81.54
CA MET A 1 21.53 -32.35 -81.34
C MET A 1 20.61 -31.21 -81.79
N ARG A 2 20.06 -30.32 -80.96
CA ARG A 2 20.64 -29.36 -79.99
C ARG A 2 19.66 -29.08 -78.83
N LYS A 3 20.19 -28.67 -77.67
CA LYS A 3 19.50 -28.37 -76.40
C LYS A 3 18.97 -26.92 -76.31
N ILE A 4 17.72 -26.79 -75.82
CA ILE A 4 17.16 -25.99 -74.68
C ILE A 4 17.64 -24.53 -74.45
N LYS A 5 16.71 -23.55 -74.34
CA LYS A 5 16.31 -22.83 -73.07
C LYS A 5 15.22 -21.76 -73.28
N CYS A 6 14.22 -21.75 -72.37
CA CYS A 6 13.14 -20.76 -72.26
C CYS A 6 13.53 -19.57 -71.38
N LEU A 7 12.87 -18.40 -71.58
CA LEU A 7 12.67 -17.33 -70.60
C LEU A 7 11.32 -16.62 -70.92
N THR A 8 10.28 -16.93 -70.11
CA THR A 8 9.03 -16.20 -69.70
C THR A 8 8.51 -14.94 -70.44
N PRO A 9 7.29 -14.44 -70.14
CA PRO A 9 5.99 -15.11 -69.88
C PRO A 9 4.87 -14.45 -70.72
N SER A 10 3.86 -15.22 -71.14
CA SER A 10 2.66 -14.63 -71.77
C SER A 10 1.45 -14.96 -70.91
N GLU A 11 0.92 -13.92 -70.28
CA GLU A 11 -0.47 -13.87 -69.86
C GLU A 11 -1.37 -14.17 -71.06
N CYS A 12 -2.25 -15.16 -70.91
CA CYS A 12 -3.50 -15.16 -71.66
C CYS A 12 -4.57 -15.89 -70.85
N LEU A 13 -5.33 -15.09 -70.11
CA LEU A 13 -6.66 -15.44 -69.63
C LEU A 13 -7.57 -15.68 -70.85
N THR A 14 -8.17 -16.85 -70.94
CA THR A 14 -9.51 -16.99 -71.54
C THR A 14 -10.35 -17.91 -70.67
N LEU A 15 -11.40 -17.31 -70.10
CA LEU A 15 -12.47 -17.98 -69.35
C LEU A 15 -13.27 -18.89 -70.28
N ASN A 16 -13.68 -20.06 -69.78
CA ASN A 16 -14.94 -20.68 -70.19
C ASN A 16 -15.70 -21.10 -68.91
N PRO A 17 -16.96 -20.66 -68.70
CA PRO A 17 -17.69 -20.86 -67.46
C PRO A 17 -18.49 -22.16 -67.55
N ASN A 18 -18.38 -23.02 -66.54
CA ASN A 18 -19.44 -23.94 -66.11
C ASN A 18 -19.04 -24.55 -64.75
N THR A 19 -19.32 -23.75 -63.71
CA THR A 19 -19.95 -24.14 -62.43
C THR A 19 -19.87 -25.62 -62.01
N VAL A 20 -18.99 -25.94 -61.05
CA VAL A 20 -19.34 -26.25 -59.64
C VAL A 20 -18.05 -26.06 -58.82
N LEU A 21 -17.81 -24.87 -58.28
CA LEU A 21 -16.76 -24.69 -57.27
C LEU A 21 -17.35 -25.04 -55.91
N LEU A 22 -16.90 -26.17 -55.38
CA LEU A 22 -17.13 -26.60 -54.01
C LEU A 22 -16.57 -25.51 -53.08
N LYS A 23 -17.45 -24.68 -52.48
CA LYS A 23 -17.06 -23.75 -51.42
C LYS A 23 -16.76 -24.58 -50.17
N ALA A 24 -15.50 -24.95 -49.98
CA ALA A 24 -15.01 -25.37 -48.68
C ALA A 24 -15.08 -24.16 -47.73
N VAL A 25 -16.13 -24.09 -46.92
CA VAL A 25 -16.19 -23.19 -45.78
C VAL A 25 -15.25 -23.79 -44.73
N LEU A 26 -14.02 -23.29 -44.69
CA LEU A 26 -13.09 -23.59 -43.60
C LEU A 26 -13.59 -22.79 -42.39
N ALA A 27 -14.42 -23.42 -41.55
CA ALA A 27 -14.77 -22.87 -40.25
C ALA A 27 -13.51 -22.89 -39.38
N VAL A 28 -12.79 -21.77 -39.34
CA VAL A 28 -11.76 -21.53 -38.34
C VAL A 28 -12.49 -21.31 -37.02
N THR A 29 -12.70 -22.39 -36.28
CA THR A 29 -13.01 -22.29 -34.86
C THR A 29 -11.79 -21.70 -34.17
N LEU A 30 -11.83 -20.41 -33.88
CA LEU A 30 -10.99 -19.79 -32.86
C LEU A 30 -11.27 -20.54 -31.56
N ILE A 31 -10.38 -21.47 -31.20
CA ILE A 31 -10.28 -21.91 -29.82
C ILE A 31 -9.75 -20.69 -29.07
N ILE A 32 -10.67 -19.87 -28.55
CA ILE A 32 -10.34 -18.90 -27.51
C ILE A 32 -9.98 -19.78 -26.32
N LEU A 33 -8.70 -20.15 -26.21
CA LEU A 33 -8.15 -20.60 -24.95
C LEU A 33 -8.52 -19.54 -23.91
N PRO A 34 -9.06 -19.91 -22.73
CA PRO A 34 -9.24 -18.94 -21.67
C PRO A 34 -7.88 -18.26 -21.51
N GLN A 35 -7.81 -16.97 -21.79
CA GLN A 35 -6.62 -16.22 -21.44
C GLN A 35 -6.53 -16.38 -19.93
N GLY A 36 -5.55 -17.14 -19.47
CA GLY A 36 -5.31 -17.29 -18.05
C GLY A 36 -5.15 -15.88 -17.53
N VAL A 37 -6.15 -15.41 -16.77
CA VAL A 37 -6.11 -14.07 -16.21
C VAL A 37 -4.93 -14.11 -15.25
N GLN A 38 -3.85 -13.44 -15.63
CA GLN A 38 -2.64 -13.43 -14.82
C GLN A 38 -3.00 -12.68 -13.54
N ALA A 39 -3.21 -13.43 -12.45
CA ALA A 39 -3.36 -12.83 -11.14
C ALA A 39 -2.08 -12.07 -10.80
N GLY A 40 -2.23 -10.82 -10.38
CA GLY A 40 -1.12 -9.98 -9.96
C GLY A 40 -1.33 -8.51 -10.27
N CYS A 41 -0.26 -7.74 -10.09
CA CYS A 41 -0.22 -6.33 -10.42
C CYS A 41 0.49 -6.12 -11.75
N THR A 42 -0.22 -5.60 -12.73
CA THR A 42 0.31 -5.33 -14.08
C THR A 42 0.62 -3.84 -14.23
N SER A 43 1.80 -3.51 -14.76
CA SER A 43 2.12 -2.11 -15.07
C SER A 43 1.25 -1.64 -16.24
N ILE A 44 0.55 -0.51 -16.05
CA ILE A 44 -0.26 0.16 -17.06
C ILE A 44 0.41 1.42 -17.61
N GLY A 45 1.65 1.68 -17.20
CA GLY A 45 2.51 2.77 -17.68
C GLY A 45 2.90 3.77 -16.58
N ALA A 46 4.08 4.40 -16.74
CA ALA A 46 4.58 5.50 -15.92
C ALA A 46 4.41 5.30 -14.39
N GLY A 47 4.90 4.18 -13.85
CA GLY A 47 4.80 3.87 -12.41
C GLY A 47 3.41 3.47 -11.94
N SER A 48 2.41 3.37 -12.82
CA SER A 48 1.05 2.94 -12.48
C SER A 48 0.88 1.43 -12.66
N TYR A 49 0.16 0.81 -11.73
CA TYR A 49 -0.08 -0.63 -11.63
C TYR A 49 -1.55 -0.91 -11.34
N LEU A 50 -2.15 -1.83 -12.08
CA LEU A 50 -3.48 -2.37 -11.82
C LEU A 50 -3.36 -3.78 -11.25
N CYS A 51 -3.83 -3.97 -10.02
CA CYS A 51 -3.79 -5.25 -9.31
C CYS A 51 -5.15 -5.94 -9.38
N GLU A 52 -5.21 -7.16 -9.94
CA GLU A 52 -6.46 -7.87 -10.18
C GLU A 52 -6.37 -9.34 -9.77
N ASN A 53 -7.55 -9.94 -9.54
CA ASN A 53 -7.75 -11.35 -9.21
C ASN A 53 -7.14 -11.79 -7.86
N THR A 54 -7.38 -13.06 -7.52
CA THR A 54 -6.84 -13.68 -6.31
C THR A 54 -5.41 -14.18 -6.52
N ASN A 55 -4.54 -13.80 -5.60
CA ASN A 55 -3.14 -14.19 -5.55
C ASN A 55 -2.89 -15.03 -4.30
N THR A 56 -2.15 -16.12 -4.44
CA THR A 56 -1.72 -16.99 -3.33
C THR A 56 -0.26 -16.78 -2.95
N ALA A 57 0.38 -15.79 -3.57
CA ALA A 57 1.77 -15.42 -3.36
C ALA A 57 1.85 -13.90 -3.17
N GLY A 58 2.72 -13.46 -2.28
CA GLY A 58 3.02 -12.06 -2.02
C GLY A 58 3.51 -11.36 -3.29
N ILE A 59 3.12 -10.10 -3.44
CA ILE A 59 3.47 -9.28 -4.60
C ILE A 59 4.46 -8.21 -4.15
N THR A 60 5.55 -8.05 -4.91
CA THR A 60 6.50 -6.95 -4.70
C THR A 60 6.58 -6.09 -5.96
N ILE A 61 6.39 -4.78 -5.79
CA ILE A 61 6.55 -3.77 -6.84
C ILE A 61 7.72 -2.88 -6.43
N SER A 62 8.68 -2.71 -7.34
CA SER A 62 9.84 -1.83 -7.13
C SER A 62 9.97 -0.87 -8.31
N ASP A 63 9.80 0.42 -8.05
CA ASP A 63 9.86 1.51 -9.03
C ASP A 63 10.13 2.85 -8.32
N THR A 64 10.59 3.88 -9.02
CA THR A 64 10.82 5.20 -8.40
C THR A 64 9.51 5.78 -7.87
N ASP A 65 8.50 5.83 -8.75
CA ASP A 65 7.14 6.25 -8.44
C ASP A 65 6.21 5.05 -8.64
N ILE A 66 5.31 4.81 -7.69
CA ILE A 66 4.39 3.68 -7.66
C ILE A 66 2.98 4.23 -7.44
N ALA A 67 2.05 3.90 -8.33
CA ALA A 67 0.63 4.15 -8.16
C ALA A 67 -0.15 2.86 -8.40
N VAL A 68 -0.60 2.24 -7.32
CA VAL A 68 -1.40 1.00 -7.36
C VAL A 68 -2.87 1.33 -7.24
N GLU A 69 -3.65 0.83 -8.19
CA GLU A 69 -5.10 0.71 -8.10
C GLU A 69 -5.49 -0.77 -8.06
N THR A 70 -6.46 -1.12 -7.22
CA THR A 70 -7.03 -2.46 -7.21
C THR A 70 -8.17 -2.55 -8.23
N GLY A 71 -8.30 -3.69 -8.90
CA GLY A 71 -9.51 -4.04 -9.64
C GLY A 71 -10.47 -4.89 -8.81
N PRO A 72 -11.66 -5.19 -9.35
CA PRO A 72 -12.60 -6.10 -8.71
C PRO A 72 -11.96 -7.46 -8.38
N ASP A 73 -12.40 -8.05 -7.26
CA ASP A 73 -11.96 -9.37 -6.79
C ASP A 73 -10.46 -9.50 -6.49
N PHE A 74 -9.72 -8.38 -6.48
CA PHE A 74 -8.32 -8.40 -6.08
C PHE A 74 -8.17 -8.87 -4.64
N SER A 75 -7.29 -9.85 -4.44
CA SER A 75 -6.93 -10.34 -3.12
C SER A 75 -5.53 -10.94 -3.15
N VAL A 76 -4.85 -10.89 -2.02
CA VAL A 76 -3.61 -11.60 -1.80
C VAL A 76 -3.70 -12.36 -0.49
N ASN A 77 -3.44 -13.67 -0.55
CA ASN A 77 -3.31 -14.53 0.60
C ASN A 77 -1.93 -15.17 0.59
N GLU A 78 -0.98 -14.52 1.27
CA GLU A 78 0.39 -14.99 1.43
C GLU A 78 0.51 -15.85 2.68
N SER A 79 0.67 -17.17 2.48
CA SER A 79 0.82 -18.14 3.57
C SER A 79 2.24 -18.19 4.15
N GLY A 80 3.20 -17.51 3.55
CA GLY A 80 4.55 -17.40 4.07
C GLY A 80 4.63 -16.51 5.30
N THR A 81 5.60 -16.80 6.17
CA THR A 81 5.80 -16.04 7.41
C THR A 81 6.79 -14.88 7.25
N THR A 82 7.43 -14.74 6.09
CA THR A 82 8.47 -13.72 5.85
C THR A 82 8.02 -12.60 4.93
N ASP A 83 7.11 -12.92 4.01
CA ASP A 83 6.76 -12.05 2.90
C ASP A 83 5.45 -11.35 3.20
N SER A 84 5.38 -10.08 2.82
CA SER A 84 4.14 -9.31 2.87
C SER A 84 3.21 -9.72 1.73
N ALA A 85 1.90 -9.56 1.92
CA ALA A 85 0.93 -9.78 0.86
C ALA A 85 1.18 -8.79 -0.31
N LEU A 86 1.45 -7.52 0.00
CA LEU A 86 1.85 -6.51 -0.96
C LEU A 86 3.00 -5.66 -0.40
N SER A 87 4.12 -5.61 -1.11
CA SER A 87 5.28 -4.74 -0.84
C SER A 87 5.47 -3.72 -1.96
N LEU A 88 5.51 -2.44 -1.61
CA LEU A 88 5.79 -1.33 -2.52
C LEU A 88 7.13 -0.69 -2.12
N ASN A 89 8.14 -0.82 -2.95
CA ASN A 89 9.48 -0.32 -2.68
C ASN A 89 9.81 0.79 -3.69
N GLY A 90 9.82 2.04 -3.24
CA GLY A 90 10.10 3.18 -4.10
C GLY A 90 11.05 4.21 -3.51
N SER A 91 11.21 5.31 -4.24
CA SER A 91 12.15 6.39 -3.93
C SER A 91 11.60 7.71 -4.48
N GLY A 92 10.33 7.99 -4.22
CA GLY A 92 9.57 9.07 -4.83
C GLY A 92 8.15 9.12 -4.28
N SER A 93 7.16 9.03 -5.16
CA SER A 93 5.75 8.98 -4.78
C SER A 93 5.22 7.55 -4.80
N ILE A 94 4.74 7.04 -3.67
CA ILE A 94 4.03 5.77 -3.56
C ILE A 94 2.56 6.03 -3.26
N SER A 95 1.66 5.39 -3.98
CA SER A 95 0.24 5.36 -3.66
C SER A 95 -0.37 3.98 -3.82
N TYR A 96 -1.26 3.62 -2.90
CA TYR A 96 -2.12 2.44 -2.95
C TYR A 96 -3.55 2.88 -2.73
N THR A 97 -4.40 2.68 -3.75
CA THR A 97 -5.81 3.01 -3.71
C THR A 97 -6.64 1.76 -3.95
N ASP A 98 -7.38 1.37 -2.92
CA ASP A 98 -8.33 0.26 -2.96
C ASP A 98 -9.74 0.74 -2.69
N ILE A 99 -10.59 0.60 -3.69
CA ILE A 99 -12.03 0.90 -3.64
C ILE A 99 -12.89 -0.35 -3.76
N HIS A 100 -12.27 -1.52 -3.99
CA HIS A 100 -12.95 -2.77 -4.29
C HIS A 100 -13.01 -3.72 -3.08
N ALA A 101 -12.72 -3.19 -1.88
CA ALA A 101 -12.70 -3.94 -0.64
C ALA A 101 -11.78 -5.18 -0.71
N SER A 102 -10.59 -4.99 -1.26
CA SER A 102 -9.62 -6.05 -1.48
C SER A 102 -9.18 -6.68 -0.15
N THR A 103 -8.87 -7.97 -0.14
CA THR A 103 -8.30 -8.62 1.06
C THR A 103 -6.80 -8.80 0.88
N LEU A 104 -6.01 -8.23 1.80
CA LEU A 104 -4.59 -8.50 1.94
C LEU A 104 -4.34 -9.28 3.23
N ASN A 105 -3.82 -10.50 3.09
CA ASN A 105 -3.51 -11.40 4.18
C ASN A 105 -2.08 -11.92 4.07
N ALA A 106 -1.33 -11.85 5.17
CA ALA A 106 0.00 -12.40 5.34
C ALA A 106 0.10 -13.01 6.75
N GLU A 107 0.70 -14.19 6.87
CA GLU A 107 0.75 -14.90 8.16
C GLU A 107 1.84 -14.38 9.11
N GLY A 108 2.95 -13.84 8.60
CA GLY A 108 4.08 -13.42 9.44
C GLY A 108 4.53 -11.97 9.32
N ALA A 109 4.58 -11.43 8.11
CA ALA A 109 4.92 -10.04 7.86
C ALA A 109 3.65 -9.16 7.80
N TYR A 110 3.85 -7.84 7.76
CA TYR A 110 2.75 -6.91 7.48
C TYR A 110 2.10 -7.23 6.14
N SER A 111 0.77 -7.18 6.05
CA SER A 111 0.08 -7.46 4.78
C SER A 111 0.32 -6.39 3.74
N LEU A 112 0.35 -5.12 4.14
CA LEU A 112 0.73 -4.03 3.26
C LEU A 112 2.00 -3.38 3.81
N LYS A 113 3.05 -3.40 2.99
CA LYS A 113 4.35 -2.86 3.34
C LYS A 113 4.78 -1.82 2.30
N THR A 114 5.19 -0.64 2.74
CA THR A 114 5.77 0.37 1.86
C THR A 114 7.11 0.85 2.39
N LEU A 115 8.15 0.78 1.56
CA LEU A 115 9.46 1.37 1.81
C LEU A 115 9.69 2.47 0.78
N ASN A 116 9.83 3.71 1.22
CA ASN A 116 10.08 4.86 0.37
C ASN A 116 11.35 5.58 0.81
N ASP A 117 12.46 5.35 0.10
CA ASP A 117 13.78 5.87 0.47
C ASP A 117 14.28 6.87 -0.57
N THR A 118 14.23 8.15 -0.21
CA THR A 118 14.92 9.25 -0.91
C THR A 118 15.96 9.91 -0.02
N SER A 119 16.77 9.13 0.69
CA SER A 119 17.84 9.64 1.57
C SER A 119 18.86 10.56 0.88
N ALA A 120 18.91 10.59 -0.47
CA ALA A 120 19.65 11.58 -1.21
C ALA A 120 19.10 13.02 -0.98
N THR A 121 20.01 13.95 -0.70
CA THR A 121 19.68 15.35 -0.38
C THR A 121 18.80 16.00 -1.46
N GLY A 122 17.73 16.67 -1.03
CA GLY A 122 16.87 17.46 -1.92
C GLY A 122 15.75 16.68 -2.61
N LEU A 123 15.54 15.41 -2.28
CA LEU A 123 14.44 14.59 -2.80
C LEU A 123 13.41 14.31 -1.71
N SER A 124 12.15 14.64 -1.98
CA SER A 124 11.03 14.40 -1.07
C SER A 124 10.39 13.03 -1.31
N THR A 125 9.81 12.44 -0.26
CA THR A 125 8.97 11.24 -0.37
C THR A 125 7.51 11.54 -0.11
N THR A 126 6.62 10.80 -0.76
CA THR A 126 5.20 10.79 -0.40
C THR A 126 4.69 9.35 -0.44
N THR A 127 3.96 8.96 0.60
CA THR A 127 3.28 7.66 0.66
C THR A 127 1.82 7.89 0.99
N LEU A 128 0.94 7.46 0.09
CA LEU A 128 -0.50 7.57 0.21
C LEU A 128 -1.15 6.20 0.22
N ILE A 129 -1.86 5.86 1.29
CA ILE A 129 -2.64 4.63 1.37
C ILE A 129 -4.10 5.00 1.58
N LYS A 130 -4.97 4.50 0.71
CA LYS A 130 -6.43 4.62 0.82
C LYS A 130 -7.03 3.24 0.58
N THR A 131 -7.70 2.68 1.57
CA THR A 131 -8.31 1.35 1.42
C THR A 131 -9.63 1.26 2.15
N ASN A 132 -10.61 0.65 1.48
CA ASN A 132 -11.85 0.15 2.08
C ASN A 132 -11.82 -1.38 2.26
N GLY A 133 -10.65 -2.00 2.07
CA GLY A 133 -10.42 -3.44 2.12
C GLY A 133 -10.20 -4.01 3.52
N THR A 134 -9.93 -5.31 3.54
CA THR A 134 -9.56 -6.03 4.76
C THR A 134 -8.05 -6.26 4.75
N ILE A 135 -7.35 -5.66 5.72
CA ILE A 135 -5.91 -5.83 5.90
C ILE A 135 -5.68 -6.62 7.20
N ASN A 136 -5.30 -7.88 7.04
CA ASN A 136 -4.95 -8.75 8.17
C ASN A 136 -3.45 -8.62 8.45
N ASN A 137 -3.01 -8.68 9.71
CA ASN A 137 -1.59 -8.53 10.04
C ASN A 137 -0.98 -7.14 9.72
N GLY A 138 -1.81 -6.11 9.58
CA GLY A 138 -1.41 -4.71 9.67
C GLY A 138 -0.76 -4.08 8.43
N ILE A 139 -0.46 -2.79 8.57
CA ILE A 139 0.18 -1.93 7.57
C ILE A 139 1.50 -1.40 8.13
N TRP A 140 2.55 -1.46 7.32
CA TRP A 140 3.86 -0.88 7.63
C TRP A 140 4.27 0.13 6.58
N VAL A 141 4.59 1.35 7.01
CA VAL A 141 5.08 2.43 6.17
C VAL A 141 6.40 2.95 6.73
N ASP A 142 7.43 3.00 5.90
CA ASP A 142 8.72 3.61 6.21
C ASP A 142 9.09 4.60 5.11
N ASN A 143 9.16 5.87 5.48
CA ASN A 143 9.66 6.93 4.63
C ASN A 143 11.00 7.46 5.18
N GLN A 144 12.02 7.47 4.33
CA GLN A 144 13.29 8.15 4.57
C GLN A 144 13.46 9.23 3.50
N SER A 145 13.75 10.46 3.91
CA SER A 145 13.80 11.60 2.98
C SER A 145 14.96 12.56 3.24
N GLY A 146 15.68 12.90 2.19
CA GLY A 146 16.69 13.97 2.18
C GLY A 146 16.11 15.38 2.03
N ALA A 147 14.79 15.51 1.90
CA ALA A 147 14.02 16.74 1.95
C ALA A 147 12.75 16.52 2.80
N ASP A 148 11.57 16.82 2.27
CA ASP A 148 10.30 16.68 2.99
C ASP A 148 9.72 15.27 2.89
N SER A 149 8.84 14.88 3.81
CA SER A 149 8.07 13.64 3.68
C SER A 149 6.61 13.82 4.07
N THR A 150 5.75 13.06 3.39
CA THR A 150 4.35 12.91 3.76
C THR A 150 3.96 11.44 3.77
N ILE A 151 3.36 11.00 4.87
CA ILE A 151 2.64 9.74 4.98
C ILE A 151 1.17 10.08 5.23
N LEU A 152 0.27 9.60 4.38
CA LEU A 152 -1.17 9.74 4.57
C LEU A 152 -1.82 8.36 4.43
N VAL A 153 -2.41 7.85 5.50
CA VAL A 153 -3.08 6.55 5.54
C VAL A 153 -4.54 6.75 5.90
N ASN A 154 -5.45 6.36 5.01
CA ASN A 154 -6.89 6.39 5.22
C ASN A 154 -7.47 4.98 5.11
N ILE A 155 -8.10 4.52 6.17
CA ILE A 155 -8.62 3.16 6.30
C ILE A 155 -10.10 3.26 6.67
N SER A 156 -10.97 2.91 5.73
CA SER A 156 -12.41 2.78 5.96
C SER A 156 -12.88 1.33 6.02
N GLY A 157 -12.00 0.39 5.69
CA GLY A 157 -12.25 -1.04 5.77
C GLY A 157 -11.87 -1.63 7.13
N VAL A 158 -11.58 -2.93 7.15
CA VAL A 158 -11.23 -3.68 8.36
C VAL A 158 -9.71 -3.78 8.48
N LEU A 159 -9.20 -3.50 9.67
CA LEU A 159 -7.78 -3.61 10.00
C LEU A 159 -7.59 -4.45 11.25
N SER A 160 -6.69 -5.44 11.16
CA SER A 160 -6.19 -6.19 12.31
C SER A 160 -4.67 -6.28 12.25
N GLY A 161 -4.00 -6.28 13.40
CA GLY A 161 -2.57 -6.57 13.51
C GLY A 161 -2.30 -8.07 13.64
N GLY A 162 -1.02 -8.41 13.73
CA GLY A 162 -0.56 -9.80 13.68
C GLY A 162 -0.46 -10.47 15.04
N GLU A 163 -0.66 -11.80 15.05
CA GLU A 163 -0.38 -12.65 16.22
C GLU A 163 1.11 -12.62 16.63
N ASN A 164 2.01 -12.24 15.71
CA ASN A 164 3.45 -12.13 15.97
C ASN A 164 3.86 -10.80 16.64
N GLY A 165 2.89 -10.00 17.11
CA GLY A 165 3.16 -8.71 17.76
C GLY A 165 3.29 -7.54 16.80
N ASN A 166 3.02 -7.72 15.51
CA ASN A 166 2.95 -6.62 14.54
C ASN A 166 1.80 -5.68 14.96
N PRO A 167 2.06 -4.38 15.20
CA PRO A 167 1.00 -3.39 15.33
C PRO A 167 0.09 -3.41 14.10
N ALA A 168 -1.19 -3.10 14.30
CA ALA A 168 -2.15 -2.89 13.22
C ALA A 168 -1.66 -1.82 12.23
N VAL A 169 -1.00 -0.78 12.74
CA VAL A 169 -0.36 0.25 11.92
C VAL A 169 1.02 0.58 12.49
N TYR A 170 2.04 0.51 11.63
CA TYR A 170 3.37 1.05 11.87
C TYR A 170 3.67 2.15 10.86
N LEU A 171 3.94 3.36 11.33
CA LEU A 171 4.33 4.50 10.49
C LEU A 171 5.68 5.03 10.98
N ASN A 172 6.65 5.11 10.07
CA ASN A 172 7.95 5.69 10.36
C ASN A 172 8.30 6.73 9.29
N ALA A 173 8.66 7.93 9.72
CA ALA A 173 9.22 8.96 8.87
C ALA A 173 10.50 9.53 9.52
N SER A 174 11.61 9.47 8.78
CA SER A 174 12.89 10.05 9.18
C SER A 174 13.39 10.98 8.07
N VAL A 175 13.34 12.28 8.32
CA VAL A 175 13.51 13.28 7.27
C VAL A 175 14.47 14.40 7.63
N VAL A 176 15.00 15.07 6.60
CA VAL A 176 15.75 16.32 6.76
C VAL A 176 14.84 17.54 6.89
N GLY A 177 13.83 17.66 6.02
CA GLY A 177 12.91 18.81 5.93
C GLY A 177 11.66 18.65 6.79
N ASP A 178 10.51 19.10 6.30
CA ASP A 178 9.23 18.93 6.99
C ASP A 178 8.74 17.47 6.89
N SER A 179 8.19 16.93 7.98
CA SER A 179 7.62 15.58 8.01
C SER A 179 6.20 15.58 8.52
N THR A 180 5.29 15.05 7.73
CA THR A 180 3.89 14.88 8.12
C THR A 180 3.50 13.40 8.10
N ILE A 181 2.94 12.92 9.20
CA ILE A 181 2.24 11.65 9.29
C ILE A 181 0.77 11.93 9.58
N THR A 182 -0.12 11.41 8.76
CA THR A 182 -1.57 11.47 8.98
C THR A 182 -2.18 10.07 8.91
N LEU A 183 -2.92 9.69 9.94
CA LEU A 183 -3.69 8.44 10.00
C LEU A 183 -5.17 8.74 10.25
N ASN A 184 -6.02 8.29 9.34
CA ASN A 184 -7.47 8.28 9.54
C ASN A 184 -7.96 6.83 9.49
N ALA A 185 -8.57 6.36 10.57
CA ALA A 185 -9.11 5.01 10.63
C ALA A 185 -10.47 4.97 11.33
N GLY A 186 -11.27 3.96 10.99
CA GLY A 186 -12.49 3.62 11.71
C GLY A 186 -12.19 2.90 13.03
N ALA A 187 -13.02 1.92 13.37
CA ALA A 187 -12.75 1.01 14.48
C ALA A 187 -11.59 0.07 14.13
N ILE A 188 -10.73 -0.22 15.12
CA ILE A 188 -9.60 -1.13 14.97
C ILE A 188 -9.68 -2.16 16.10
N SER A 189 -9.56 -3.44 15.75
CA SER A 189 -9.42 -4.53 16.72
C SER A 189 -8.18 -5.34 16.35
N SER A 190 -7.23 -5.45 17.26
CA SER A 190 -5.93 -6.05 16.97
C SER A 190 -5.25 -6.58 18.24
N TYR A 191 -4.26 -7.45 18.08
CA TYR A 191 -3.38 -7.80 19.19
C TYR A 191 -2.52 -6.60 19.65
N SER A 192 -1.87 -5.90 18.71
CA SER A 192 -1.06 -4.70 18.97
C SER A 192 -1.58 -3.52 18.14
N GLY A 193 -1.55 -2.31 18.71
CA GLY A 193 -2.24 -1.17 18.15
C GLY A 193 -1.48 -0.37 17.10
N ILE A 194 -1.22 0.90 17.40
CA ILE A 194 -0.61 1.85 16.46
C ILE A 194 0.75 2.26 17.00
N GLN A 195 1.77 2.19 16.14
CA GLN A 195 3.10 2.72 16.41
C GLN A 195 3.45 3.76 15.36
N SER A 196 3.75 4.98 15.80
CA SER A 196 4.17 6.06 14.92
C SER A 196 5.45 6.70 15.41
N SER A 197 6.43 6.81 14.52
CA SER A 197 7.70 7.50 14.74
C SER A 197 7.87 8.55 13.65
N ASN A 198 7.89 9.82 14.02
CA ASN A 198 8.05 10.92 13.09
C ASN A 198 9.23 11.81 13.54
N THR A 199 10.27 11.91 12.71
CA THR A 199 11.47 12.70 13.01
C THR A 199 11.77 13.68 11.89
N SER A 200 11.92 14.96 12.25
CA SER A 200 12.39 16.03 11.35
C SER A 200 13.64 16.71 11.92
N GLN A 201 14.69 16.82 11.10
CA GLN A 201 15.96 17.44 11.50
C GLN A 201 15.94 18.98 11.38
N ASN A 202 15.47 19.50 10.25
CA ASN A 202 15.55 20.92 9.91
C ASN A 202 14.18 21.52 9.56
N GLY A 203 13.09 20.85 9.93
CA GLY A 203 11.73 21.31 9.68
C GLY A 203 10.79 20.99 10.84
N THR A 204 9.50 20.95 10.52
CA THR A 204 8.42 20.61 11.44
C THR A 204 8.13 19.11 11.38
N ALA A 205 8.06 18.46 12.54
CA ALA A 205 7.51 17.10 12.66
C ALA A 205 6.03 17.22 13.07
N ASN A 206 5.11 16.86 12.19
CA ASN A 206 3.67 16.88 12.44
C ASN A 206 3.07 15.48 12.38
N THR A 207 2.40 15.04 13.44
CA THR A 207 1.68 13.77 13.48
C THR A 207 0.22 14.02 13.84
N ASP A 208 -0.68 13.74 12.90
CA ASP A 208 -2.12 13.88 13.06
C ASP A 208 -2.79 12.49 12.98
N MET A 209 -3.57 12.13 13.99
CA MET A 209 -4.30 10.86 13.99
C MET A 209 -5.75 11.06 14.38
N THR A 210 -6.66 10.49 13.60
CA THR A 210 -8.09 10.49 13.87
C THR A 210 -8.65 9.07 13.79
N LEU A 211 -9.11 8.57 14.93
CA LEU A 211 -9.67 7.23 15.11
C LEU A 211 -11.19 7.36 15.38
N ALA A 212 -11.98 7.26 14.32
CA ALA A 212 -13.40 7.60 14.33
C ALA A 212 -14.29 6.53 15.00
N GLY A 213 -13.76 5.34 15.27
CA GLY A 213 -14.46 4.25 15.95
C GLY A 213 -13.76 3.79 17.22
N ASP A 214 -14.40 2.87 17.94
CA ASP A 214 -13.79 2.27 19.13
C ASP A 214 -12.57 1.43 18.75
N ILE A 215 -11.58 1.48 19.63
CA ILE A 215 -10.29 0.86 19.42
C ILE A 215 -10.05 -0.17 20.52
N HIS A 216 -9.79 -1.41 20.11
CA HIS A 216 -9.55 -2.53 21.00
C HIS A 216 -8.23 -3.21 20.68
N PHE A 217 -7.36 -3.28 21.68
CA PHE A 217 -6.05 -3.89 21.58
C PHE A 217 -5.82 -4.90 22.69
N ASP A 218 -5.36 -6.09 22.35
CA ASP A 218 -5.08 -7.12 23.36
C ASP A 218 -3.78 -6.85 24.13
N SER A 219 -2.90 -5.98 23.64
CA SER A 219 -1.59 -5.69 24.24
C SER A 219 -1.35 -4.18 24.41
N THR A 220 -0.50 -3.57 23.58
CA THR A 220 -0.22 -2.13 23.57
C THR A 220 -1.17 -1.41 22.63
N GLY A 221 -1.66 -0.26 23.06
CA GLY A 221 -2.54 0.60 22.30
C GLY A 221 -1.83 1.50 21.32
N VAL A 222 -1.82 2.80 21.59
CA VAL A 222 -1.22 3.79 20.68
C VAL A 222 0.08 4.31 21.27
N PHE A 223 1.15 4.26 20.48
CA PHE A 223 2.44 4.88 20.77
C PHE A 223 2.80 5.88 19.67
N ILE A 224 3.06 7.13 20.06
CA ILE A 224 3.49 8.19 19.14
C ILE A 224 4.82 8.76 19.64
N SER A 225 5.86 8.70 18.82
CA SER A 225 7.14 9.38 19.03
C SER A 225 7.32 10.43 17.94
N ASN A 226 7.16 11.70 18.29
CA ASN A 226 7.27 12.84 17.38
C ASN A 226 8.43 13.73 17.82
N THR A 227 9.45 13.88 16.97
CA THR A 227 10.68 14.61 17.28
C THR A 227 11.02 15.61 16.18
N GLY A 228 10.96 16.90 16.51
CA GLY A 228 11.57 17.96 15.71
C GLY A 228 12.93 18.36 16.28
N SER A 229 13.80 18.96 15.46
CA SER A 229 15.10 19.48 15.93
C SER A 229 15.29 20.98 15.71
N SER A 230 14.85 21.54 14.57
CA SER A 230 15.05 22.97 14.25
C SER A 230 13.75 23.72 13.88
N GLY A 231 12.59 23.06 13.99
CA GLY A 231 11.27 23.62 13.67
C GLY A 231 10.30 23.48 14.83
N SER A 232 9.14 22.88 14.61
CA SER A 232 8.21 22.54 15.70
C SER A 232 7.88 21.05 15.69
N SER A 233 7.43 20.55 16.83
CA SER A 233 6.99 19.17 16.99
C SER A 233 5.53 19.17 17.42
N ILE A 234 4.64 18.78 16.50
CA ILE A 234 3.18 18.90 16.64
C ILE A 234 2.57 17.51 16.62
N VAL A 235 1.74 17.21 17.61
CA VAL A 235 0.92 16.00 17.66
C VAL A 235 -0.53 16.40 17.88
N SER A 236 -1.43 15.92 17.01
CA SER A 236 -2.87 15.94 17.23
C SER A 236 -3.39 14.51 17.23
N PHE A 237 -4.09 14.12 18.30
CA PHE A 237 -4.65 12.78 18.44
C PHE A 237 -6.11 12.85 18.86
N ASP A 238 -6.98 12.39 17.98
CA ASP A 238 -8.43 12.35 18.17
C ASP A 238 -8.92 10.91 18.13
N SER A 239 -9.71 10.49 19.12
CA SER A 239 -10.23 9.12 19.17
C SER A 239 -11.57 8.98 19.88
N LYS A 240 -12.22 7.82 19.73
CA LYS A 240 -13.33 7.36 20.57
C LYS A 240 -12.80 6.61 21.80
N ASN A 241 -13.38 5.46 22.14
CA ASN A 241 -12.87 4.65 23.25
C ASN A 241 -11.57 3.93 22.84
N ILE A 242 -10.61 3.85 23.77
CA ILE A 242 -9.41 3.03 23.63
C ILE A 242 -9.42 1.99 24.75
N THR A 243 -9.35 0.72 24.38
CA THR A 243 -9.15 -0.38 25.33
C THR A 243 -7.87 -1.11 24.97
N ALA A 244 -6.95 -1.24 25.91
CA ALA A 244 -5.69 -1.98 25.76
C ALA A 244 -5.43 -2.85 26.99
N GLU A 245 -4.58 -3.88 26.91
CA GLU A 245 -4.15 -4.58 28.12
C GLU A 245 -3.12 -3.75 28.89
N SER A 246 -2.07 -3.29 28.20
CA SER A 246 -0.90 -2.65 28.79
C SER A 246 -1.00 -1.13 28.78
N ASN A 247 -0.46 -0.45 27.75
CA ASN A 247 -0.51 1.01 27.62
C ASN A 247 -1.63 1.39 26.66
N GLY A 248 -2.58 2.24 27.09
CA GLY A 248 -3.67 2.70 26.22
C GLY A 248 -3.20 3.71 25.18
N LEU A 249 -2.59 4.80 25.66
CA LEU A 249 -2.06 5.90 24.85
C LEU A 249 -0.75 6.39 25.49
N ASP A 250 0.32 6.43 24.70
CA ASP A 250 1.64 6.93 25.07
C ASP A 250 2.15 7.87 23.96
N ILE A 251 2.45 9.12 24.33
CA ILE A 251 2.88 10.16 23.39
C ILE A 251 4.17 10.80 23.91
N TYR A 252 5.24 10.56 23.17
CA TYR A 252 6.50 11.28 23.29
C TYR A 252 6.58 12.35 22.21
N ASN A 253 6.36 13.61 22.58
CA ASN A 253 6.50 14.75 21.69
C ASN A 253 7.64 15.66 22.18
N ASN A 254 8.72 15.72 21.41
CA ASN A 254 9.91 16.46 21.78
C ASN A 254 10.38 17.38 20.64
N ASN A 255 10.96 18.51 20.99
CA ASN A 255 11.57 19.40 20.01
C ASN A 255 12.90 19.96 20.53
N GLY A 256 13.93 19.98 19.68
CA GLY A 256 15.25 20.51 20.04
C GLY A 256 15.29 22.03 20.13
N ASP A 257 14.74 22.71 19.12
CA ASP A 257 14.67 24.17 19.00
C ASP A 257 13.32 24.57 18.37
N GLY A 258 12.49 25.32 19.10
CA GLY A 258 11.09 25.67 18.80
C GLY A 258 10.05 24.96 19.68
N ASP A 259 8.77 25.04 19.33
CA ASP A 259 7.67 24.55 20.18
C ASP A 259 7.40 23.05 20.03
N ALA A 260 7.05 22.40 21.16
CA ALA A 260 6.42 21.08 21.18
C ALA A 260 4.95 21.24 21.60
N LEU A 261 4.02 20.97 20.68
CA LEU A 261 2.58 21.14 20.87
C LEU A 261 1.88 19.79 20.77
N THR A 262 1.14 19.41 21.81
CA THR A 262 0.36 18.17 21.83
C THR A 262 -1.10 18.49 22.12
N HIS A 263 -1.97 18.12 21.19
CA HIS A 263 -3.41 18.15 21.32
C HIS A 263 -3.95 16.72 21.37
N ILE A 264 -4.83 16.45 22.33
CA ILE A 264 -5.44 15.13 22.54
C ILE A 264 -6.94 15.34 22.80
N GLU A 265 -7.78 14.76 21.97
CA GLU A 265 -9.22 14.66 22.18
C GLU A 265 -9.65 13.18 22.21
N VAL A 266 -10.25 12.77 23.33
CA VAL A 266 -10.81 11.42 23.48
C VAL A 266 -12.30 11.57 23.78
N ASP A 267 -13.13 11.34 22.77
CA ASP A 267 -14.59 11.31 22.90
C ASP A 267 -15.04 9.89 23.34
N GLY A 268 -14.58 9.51 24.53
CA GLY A 268 -14.75 8.19 25.11
C GLY A 268 -13.85 7.97 26.33
N ASP A 269 -13.63 6.72 26.69
CA ASP A 269 -12.74 6.33 27.78
C ASP A 269 -11.46 5.65 27.26
N ILE A 270 -10.35 5.85 27.97
CA ILE A 270 -9.16 5.00 27.87
C ILE A 270 -9.19 3.98 29.01
N ARG A 271 -9.20 2.69 28.68
CA ARG A 271 -9.23 1.58 29.64
C ARG A 271 -8.04 0.66 29.45
N THR A 272 -7.34 0.38 30.55
CA THR A 272 -6.28 -0.64 30.60
C THR A 272 -6.57 -1.70 31.66
N SER A 273 -6.16 -2.95 31.43
CA SER A 273 -6.42 -4.06 32.37
C SER A 273 -5.21 -4.52 33.18
N ALA A 274 -3.99 -4.29 32.71
CA ALA A 274 -2.76 -4.74 33.37
C ALA A 274 -1.59 -3.75 33.32
N GLY A 275 -1.64 -2.72 32.45
CA GLY A 275 -0.61 -1.68 32.37
C GLY A 275 -1.08 -0.28 32.73
N THR A 276 -0.27 0.72 32.36
CA THR A 276 -0.49 2.12 32.75
C THR A 276 -1.62 2.73 31.92
N GLY A 277 -2.69 3.12 32.61
CA GLY A 277 -3.85 3.78 32.01
C GLY A 277 -3.65 5.29 31.86
N GLY A 278 -2.86 5.70 30.86
CA GLY A 278 -2.90 7.05 30.27
C GLY A 278 -2.03 8.15 30.89
N ILE A 279 -1.47 8.96 29.97
CA ILE A 279 -0.72 10.23 29.99
C ILE A 279 0.45 10.36 30.98
#